data_AF-A0A811Q379-F1
#
_entry.id   AF-A0A811Q379-F1
#
_cell.length_a   1.000
_cell.length_b   1.000
_cell.length_c   1.000
_cell.angle_alpha   90.00
_cell.angle_beta   90.00
_cell.angle_gamma   90.00
#
_symmetry.space_group_name_H-M   'P 1'
#
loop_
_entity.id
_entity.type
_entity.pdbx_description
1 polymer ?
#
loop_
_entity_poly.entity_id
_entity_poly.type
_entity_poly.pdbx_seq_one_letter_code
_entity_poly.pdbx_strand_id
1 'polypeptide(L)'
;MGPSISVCYRSILFVLFLICFGLVLLVHQLTHLSLSYTTPAGQYNLENAEKGGYAVGAFNVYNLEGIEAVVATTEAEKSPAFLQIHPSALKQGGVPLVACCIAAAEQSSVPISVHYDHGISKSDLLQALETSITSLPHAKGLLVEAELGRLSGFEDGLTVEEYEARFTDVAQVERFIDETSIDALAVCIGNVHGKYPPSGPNLIFEFQYNRRRR
;
A
#
# COMPACT_ATOMS: atom_id res chain seq x y z
N MET A 1 11.76 56.89 -0.92
CA MET A 1 10.78 56.11 -0.15
C MET A 1 10.65 54.75 -0.82
N GLY A 2 11.31 53.72 -0.28
CA GLY A 2 11.10 52.32 -0.70
C GLY A 2 10.15 51.64 0.31
N PRO A 3 9.33 50.66 -0.11
CA PRO A 3 8.41 50.00 0.80
C PRO A 3 9.18 49.04 1.71
N SER A 4 9.18 49.33 3.01
CA SER A 4 9.65 48.39 4.04
C SER A 4 8.59 47.32 4.25
N ILE A 5 8.88 46.08 3.84
CA ILE A 5 8.06 44.91 4.17
C ILE A 5 8.43 44.48 5.59
N SER A 6 7.57 44.81 6.55
CA SER A 6 7.65 44.27 7.91
C SER A 6 7.08 42.85 7.90
N VAL A 7 7.94 41.85 7.80
CA VAL A 7 7.55 40.44 7.96
C VAL A 7 7.35 40.18 9.45
N CYS A 8 6.11 39.89 9.83
CA CYS A 8 5.72 39.57 11.20
C CYS A 8 6.32 38.20 11.61
N TYR A 9 7.44 38.22 12.32
CA TYR A 9 8.14 37.03 12.83
C TYR A 9 7.29 36.13 13.75
N ARG A 10 6.17 36.62 14.29
CA ARG A 10 5.27 35.85 15.16
C ARG A 10 4.41 34.81 14.42
N SER A 11 4.13 35.00 13.13
CA SER A 11 3.31 34.06 12.36
C SER A 11 4.12 32.86 11.82
N ILE A 12 5.41 33.07 11.51
CA ILE A 12 6.31 32.02 11.01
C ILE A 12 6.65 31.00 12.10
N LEU A 13 6.83 31.47 13.34
CA LEU A 13 7.13 30.58 14.47
C LEU A 13 5.93 29.68 14.83
N PHE A 14 4.69 30.14 14.63
CA PHE A 14 3.48 29.36 14.90
C PHE A 14 3.21 28.29 13.82
N VAL A 15 3.53 28.61 12.56
CA VAL A 15 3.47 27.65 11.43
C VAL A 15 4.57 26.60 11.56
N LEU A 16 5.80 26.96 11.94
CA LEU A 16 6.85 25.98 12.25
C LEU A 16 6.52 25.11 13.47
N PHE A 17 5.86 25.65 14.50
CA PHE A 17 5.46 24.86 15.67
C PHE A 17 4.35 23.85 15.34
N LEU A 18 3.39 24.23 14.48
CA LEU A 18 2.35 23.33 13.96
C LEU A 18 2.90 22.28 12.99
N ILE A 19 3.88 22.64 12.14
CA ILE A 19 4.58 21.69 11.28
C ILE A 19 5.37 20.71 12.15
N CYS A 20 6.13 21.16 13.14
CA CYS A 20 6.90 20.25 14.01
C CYS A 20 6.01 19.35 14.90
N PHE A 21 4.91 19.85 15.45
CA PHE A 21 4.00 19.00 16.25
C PHE A 21 3.13 18.07 15.38
N GLY A 22 2.67 18.56 14.23
CA GLY A 22 1.92 17.77 13.24
C GLY A 22 2.77 16.67 12.61
N LEU A 23 4.02 16.96 12.23
CA LEU A 23 4.97 15.97 11.71
C LEU A 23 5.34 14.93 12.79
N VAL A 24 5.46 15.32 14.06
CA VAL A 24 5.75 14.37 15.15
C VAL A 24 4.56 13.45 15.46
N LEU A 25 3.33 13.96 15.42
CA LEU A 25 2.13 13.10 15.56
C LEU A 25 1.94 12.18 14.34
N LEU A 26 2.17 12.70 13.13
CA LEU A 26 2.12 11.92 11.89
C LEU A 26 3.19 10.82 11.91
N VAL A 27 4.43 11.13 12.28
CA VAL A 27 5.52 10.14 12.42
C VAL A 27 5.18 9.05 13.44
N HIS A 28 4.47 9.36 14.52
CA HIS A 28 4.07 8.36 15.52
C HIS A 28 2.94 7.44 15.03
N GLN A 29 2.02 7.94 14.19
CA GLN A 29 0.98 7.13 13.53
C GLN A 29 1.51 6.33 12.34
N LEU A 30 2.57 6.81 11.68
CA LEU A 30 3.20 6.18 10.51
C LEU A 30 4.21 5.08 10.86
N THR A 31 4.47 4.79 12.14
CA THR A 31 5.35 3.69 12.57
C THR A 31 4.87 2.29 12.15
N HIS A 32 3.65 2.19 11.60
CA HIS A 32 3.03 0.96 11.14
C HIS A 32 2.51 1.05 9.70
N LEU A 33 2.92 2.07 8.94
CA LEU A 33 2.55 2.19 7.54
C LEU A 33 3.38 1.22 6.69
N SER A 34 2.73 0.37 5.89
CA SER A 34 3.33 -0.34 4.76
C SER A 34 2.85 0.32 3.46
N LEU A 35 3.71 0.43 2.45
CA LEU A 35 3.41 1.04 1.16
C LEU A 35 3.71 0.04 0.06
N SER A 36 2.79 -0.05 -0.89
CA SER A 36 2.92 -0.94 -2.04
C SER A 36 2.69 -0.17 -3.33
N TYR A 37 3.34 -0.58 -4.40
CA TYR A 37 3.29 0.15 -5.69
C TYR A 37 2.79 -0.73 -6.81
N THR A 38 1.88 -0.20 -7.62
CA THR A 38 1.23 -0.97 -8.67
C THR A 38 1.38 -0.31 -10.03
N THR A 39 1.56 -1.10 -11.09
CA THR A 39 1.52 -0.63 -12.49
C THR A 39 0.19 0.04 -12.84
N PRO A 40 0.12 0.92 -13.88
CA PRO A 40 -1.13 1.58 -14.29
C PRO A 40 -2.31 0.63 -14.56
N ALA A 41 -2.04 -0.58 -15.06
CA ALA A 41 -3.05 -1.62 -15.26
C ALA A 41 -3.81 -1.99 -13.96
N GLY A 42 -3.20 -1.74 -12.80
CA GLY A 42 -3.79 -1.98 -11.50
C GLY A 42 -5.00 -1.11 -11.23
N GLN A 43 -5.00 0.13 -11.72
CA GLN A 43 -6.13 1.05 -11.55
C GLN A 43 -7.34 0.49 -12.28
N TYR A 44 -7.13 0.04 -13.52
CA TYR A 44 -8.18 -0.60 -14.30
C TYR A 44 -8.73 -1.82 -13.58
N ASN A 45 -7.86 -2.69 -13.04
CA ASN A 45 -8.30 -3.89 -12.32
C ASN A 45 -9.12 -3.55 -11.07
N LEU A 46 -8.66 -2.60 -10.25
CA LEU A 46 -9.35 -2.18 -9.02
C LEU A 46 -10.69 -1.50 -9.31
N GLU A 47 -10.74 -0.58 -10.28
CA GLU A 47 -11.98 0.13 -10.61
C GLU A 47 -13.05 -0.78 -11.18
N ASN A 48 -12.68 -1.75 -12.04
CA ASN A 48 -13.65 -2.70 -12.57
C ASN A 48 -14.14 -3.68 -11.50
N ALA A 49 -13.26 -4.08 -10.57
CA ALA A 49 -13.62 -4.90 -9.43
C ALA A 49 -14.62 -4.22 -8.51
N GLU A 50 -14.36 -2.95 -8.16
CA GLU A 50 -15.26 -2.12 -7.35
C GLU A 50 -16.62 -1.97 -8.03
N LYS A 51 -16.65 -1.59 -9.32
CA LYS A 51 -17.89 -1.42 -10.09
C LYS A 51 -18.65 -2.74 -10.28
N GLY A 52 -17.93 -3.84 -10.43
CA GLY A 52 -18.47 -5.18 -10.66
C GLY A 52 -18.86 -5.93 -9.39
N GLY A 53 -18.51 -5.42 -8.21
CA GLY A 53 -18.79 -6.08 -6.93
C GLY A 53 -18.00 -7.37 -6.73
N TYR A 54 -16.77 -7.44 -7.25
CA TYR A 54 -15.86 -8.58 -7.08
C TYR A 54 -14.48 -8.12 -6.56
N ALA A 55 -13.63 -9.08 -6.18
CA ALA A 55 -12.26 -8.83 -5.78
C ALA A 55 -11.29 -9.42 -6.81
N VAL A 56 -10.10 -8.81 -6.94
CA VAL A 56 -9.03 -9.30 -7.82
C VAL A 56 -7.99 -10.00 -6.94
N GLY A 57 -7.64 -11.23 -7.31
CA GLY A 57 -6.60 -11.97 -6.59
C GLY A 57 -5.23 -11.32 -6.75
N ALA A 58 -4.51 -11.17 -5.66
CA ALA A 58 -3.14 -10.72 -5.64
C ALA A 58 -2.27 -11.85 -5.06
N PHE A 59 -1.27 -12.30 -5.83
CA PHE A 59 -0.53 -13.52 -5.56
C PHE A 59 0.96 -13.26 -5.48
N ASN A 60 1.56 -13.54 -4.32
CA ASN A 60 3.00 -13.42 -4.12
C ASN A 60 3.74 -14.44 -5.00
N VAL A 61 4.71 -13.96 -5.78
CA VAL A 61 5.57 -14.77 -6.64
C VAL A 61 7.04 -14.63 -6.26
N TYR A 62 7.75 -15.75 -6.25
CA TYR A 62 9.14 -15.83 -5.76
C TYR A 62 10.15 -16.25 -6.85
N ASN A 63 9.66 -16.75 -7.98
CA ASN A 63 10.44 -17.28 -9.10
C ASN A 63 9.59 -17.32 -10.37
N LEU A 64 10.19 -17.74 -11.49
CA LEU A 64 9.52 -17.80 -12.79
C LEU A 64 8.37 -18.81 -12.79
N GLU A 65 8.55 -19.95 -12.13
CA GLU A 65 7.55 -21.01 -12.04
C GLU A 65 6.28 -20.52 -11.35
N GLY A 66 6.41 -19.72 -10.29
CA GLY A 66 5.29 -19.07 -9.62
C GLY A 66 4.57 -18.06 -10.52
N ILE A 67 5.33 -17.28 -11.31
CA ILE A 67 4.75 -16.35 -12.30
C ILE A 67 3.93 -17.12 -13.33
N GLU A 68 4.51 -18.15 -13.93
CA GLU A 68 3.82 -18.97 -14.95
C GLU A 68 2.57 -19.65 -14.38
N ALA A 69 2.64 -20.15 -13.15
CA ALA A 69 1.50 -20.79 -12.49
C ALA A 69 0.33 -19.81 -12.30
N VAL A 70 0.59 -18.58 -11.85
CA VAL A 70 -0.44 -17.55 -11.70
C VAL A 70 -1.00 -17.17 -13.06
N VAL A 71 -0.15 -16.85 -14.04
CA VAL A 71 -0.58 -16.43 -15.39
C VAL A 71 -1.47 -17.50 -16.03
N ALA A 72 -0.99 -18.75 -16.10
CA ALA A 72 -1.74 -19.84 -16.73
C ALA A 72 -3.10 -20.08 -16.06
N THR A 73 -3.16 -19.99 -14.73
CA THR A 73 -4.42 -20.13 -13.98
C THR A 73 -5.38 -18.98 -14.29
N THR A 74 -4.88 -17.75 -14.27
CA THR A 74 -5.71 -16.55 -14.48
C THR A 74 -6.25 -16.46 -15.92
N GLU A 75 -5.46 -16.90 -16.91
CA GLU A 75 -5.91 -17.02 -18.30
C GLU A 75 -6.98 -18.10 -18.47
N ALA A 76 -6.80 -19.28 -17.85
CA ALA A 76 -7.78 -20.36 -17.89
C ALA A 76 -9.12 -19.95 -17.27
N GLU A 77 -9.07 -19.25 -16.13
CA GLU A 77 -10.25 -18.72 -15.42
C GLU A 77 -10.80 -17.43 -16.03
N LYS A 78 -10.11 -16.84 -17.00
CA LYS A 78 -10.45 -15.54 -17.63
C LYS A 78 -10.62 -14.43 -16.59
N SER A 79 -9.77 -14.44 -15.56
CA SER A 79 -9.82 -13.52 -14.44
C SER A 79 -8.64 -12.54 -14.46
N PRO A 80 -8.83 -11.27 -14.09
CA PRO A 80 -7.71 -10.38 -13.80
C PRO A 80 -6.95 -10.87 -12.55
N ALA A 81 -5.68 -10.45 -12.42
CA ALA A 81 -4.86 -10.73 -11.24
C ALA A 81 -3.74 -9.71 -11.02
N PHE A 82 -3.16 -9.73 -9.81
CA PHE A 82 -1.90 -9.08 -9.49
C PHE A 82 -0.79 -10.12 -9.26
N LEU A 83 0.35 -9.92 -9.90
CA LEU A 83 1.62 -10.55 -9.53
C LEU A 83 2.27 -9.70 -8.44
N GLN A 84 2.29 -10.19 -7.22
CA GLN A 84 2.88 -9.49 -6.08
C GLN A 84 4.33 -9.91 -5.85
N ILE A 85 5.22 -8.93 -5.73
CA ILE A 85 6.63 -9.13 -5.43
C ILE A 85 6.88 -8.63 -4.02
N HIS A 86 7.15 -9.55 -3.09
CA HIS A 86 7.54 -9.21 -1.74
C HIS A 86 9.02 -8.76 -1.67
N PRO A 87 9.46 -7.93 -0.70
CA PRO A 87 10.85 -7.47 -0.61
C PRO A 87 11.88 -8.60 -0.51
N SER A 88 11.52 -9.74 0.10
CA SER A 88 12.40 -10.92 0.14
C SER A 88 12.58 -11.57 -1.23
N ALA A 89 11.52 -11.61 -2.05
CA ALA A 89 11.54 -12.12 -3.40
C ALA A 89 12.37 -11.19 -4.29
N LEU A 90 12.21 -9.87 -4.13
CA LEU A 90 13.05 -8.88 -4.81
C LEU A 90 14.53 -9.01 -4.39
N LYS A 91 14.81 -9.23 -3.10
CA LYS A 91 16.18 -9.42 -2.61
C LYS A 91 16.86 -10.65 -3.21
N GLN A 92 16.11 -11.73 -3.43
CA GLN A 92 16.63 -12.98 -3.97
C GLN A 92 16.69 -12.98 -5.50
N GLY A 93 15.58 -12.64 -6.16
CA GLY A 93 15.42 -12.68 -7.61
C GLY A 93 15.87 -11.42 -8.34
N GLY A 94 15.99 -10.29 -7.64
CA GLY A 94 16.49 -9.03 -8.17
C GLY A 94 15.67 -8.46 -9.34
N VAL A 95 16.33 -7.60 -10.12
CA VAL A 95 15.78 -7.03 -11.36
C VAL A 95 15.28 -8.09 -12.36
N PRO A 96 15.95 -9.25 -12.53
CA PRO A 96 15.44 -10.31 -13.40
C PRO A 96 14.04 -10.79 -13.06
N LEU A 97 13.72 -10.97 -11.77
CA LEU A 97 12.39 -11.39 -11.33
C LEU A 97 11.33 -10.35 -11.72
N VAL A 98 11.61 -9.07 -11.45
CA VAL A 98 10.72 -7.96 -11.81
C VAL A 98 10.48 -7.91 -13.32
N ALA A 99 11.54 -8.07 -14.12
CA ALA A 99 11.44 -8.09 -15.57
C ALA A 99 10.59 -9.27 -16.07
N CYS A 100 10.70 -10.45 -15.45
CA CYS A 100 9.86 -11.59 -15.78
C CYS A 100 8.38 -11.32 -15.47
N CYS A 101 8.08 -10.73 -14.31
CA CYS A 101 6.70 -10.36 -13.95
C CYS A 101 6.10 -9.37 -14.96
N ILE A 102 6.85 -8.34 -15.33
CA ILE A 102 6.39 -7.33 -16.31
C ILE A 102 6.17 -7.99 -17.67
N ALA A 103 7.15 -8.75 -18.16
CA ALA A 103 7.04 -9.41 -19.46
C ALA A 103 5.88 -10.41 -19.52
N ALA A 104 5.61 -11.13 -18.43
CA ALA A 104 4.49 -12.06 -18.35
C ALA A 104 3.14 -11.32 -18.31
N ALA A 105 3.05 -10.22 -17.56
CA ALA A 105 1.86 -9.38 -17.50
C ALA A 105 1.52 -8.75 -18.86
N GLU A 106 2.52 -8.28 -19.60
CA GLU A 106 2.36 -7.69 -20.94
C GLU A 106 1.94 -8.71 -22.01
N GLN A 107 2.36 -9.96 -21.88
CA GLN A 107 2.05 -11.04 -22.83
C GLN A 107 0.72 -11.75 -22.54
N SER A 108 0.20 -11.60 -21.31
CA SER A 108 -1.03 -12.25 -20.88
C SER A 108 -2.25 -11.82 -21.71
N SER A 109 -3.12 -12.77 -21.99
CA SER A 109 -4.42 -12.54 -22.65
C SER A 109 -5.49 -11.93 -21.73
N VAL A 110 -5.24 -11.92 -20.42
CA VAL A 110 -6.10 -11.29 -19.39
C VAL A 110 -5.37 -10.14 -18.68
N PRO A 111 -6.10 -9.17 -18.08
CA PRO A 111 -5.48 -8.04 -17.38
C PRO A 111 -4.68 -8.47 -16.14
N ILE A 112 -3.35 -8.50 -16.26
CA ILE A 112 -2.43 -8.76 -15.15
C ILE A 112 -1.67 -7.48 -14.82
N SER A 113 -1.58 -7.19 -13.53
CA SER A 113 -0.82 -6.05 -12.99
C SER A 113 0.34 -6.54 -12.14
N VAL A 114 1.43 -5.78 -12.08
CA VAL A 114 2.56 -6.08 -11.19
C VAL A 114 2.49 -5.14 -9.99
N HIS A 115 2.66 -5.70 -8.80
CA HIS A 115 2.54 -5.01 -7.53
C HIS A 115 3.76 -5.30 -6.66
N TYR A 116 4.46 -4.26 -6.18
CA TYR A 116 5.52 -4.40 -5.19
C TYR A 116 4.89 -4.29 -3.81
N ASP A 117 4.90 -5.40 -3.08
CA ASP A 117 4.22 -5.56 -1.79
C ASP A 117 5.14 -5.12 -0.62
N HIS A 118 4.57 -4.59 0.45
CA HIS A 118 5.26 -4.22 1.70
C HIS A 118 6.59 -3.44 1.52
N GLY A 119 6.64 -2.54 0.55
CA GLY A 119 7.83 -1.82 0.15
C GLY A 119 8.19 -0.64 1.04
N ILE A 120 8.72 -0.84 2.25
CA ILE A 120 9.33 0.28 3.01
C ILE A 120 10.61 -0.10 3.76
N SER A 121 11.67 0.67 3.50
CA SER A 121 12.74 0.92 4.49
C SER A 121 12.44 2.22 5.25
N LYS A 122 12.84 2.30 6.52
CA LYS A 122 12.66 3.50 7.36
C LYS A 122 13.17 4.79 6.69
N SER A 123 14.22 4.71 5.86
CA SER A 123 14.74 5.83 5.08
C SER A 123 13.78 6.29 3.98
N ASP A 124 13.09 5.37 3.31
CA ASP A 124 12.12 5.71 2.25
C ASP A 124 10.91 6.40 2.86
N LEU A 125 10.46 5.98 4.04
CA LEU A 125 9.37 6.62 4.78
C LEU A 125 9.74 8.06 5.20
N LEU A 126 10.96 8.28 5.68
CA LEU A 126 11.44 9.62 6.03
C LEU A 126 11.56 10.54 4.80
N GLN A 127 12.05 10.01 3.67
CA GLN A 127 12.14 10.77 2.42
C GLN A 127 10.75 11.06 1.82
N ALA A 128 9.82 10.11 1.91
CA ALA A 128 8.44 10.25 1.47
C ALA A 128 7.66 11.26 2.34
N LEU A 129 7.98 11.35 3.63
CA LEU A 129 7.44 12.37 4.55
C LEU A 129 7.89 13.78 4.18
N GLU A 130 9.11 13.95 3.68
CA GLU A 130 9.57 15.23 3.13
C GLU A 130 8.91 15.57 1.78
N THR A 131 8.32 14.59 1.09
CA THR A 131 7.89 14.72 -0.30
C THR A 131 6.47 14.27 -0.65
N SER A 132 5.48 14.13 0.23
CA SER A 132 4.18 13.48 -0.12
C SER A 132 4.37 12.08 -0.71
N ILE A 133 3.96 11.06 0.04
CA ILE A 133 4.29 9.65 -0.22
C ILE A 133 3.88 9.13 -1.61
N THR A 134 2.96 9.83 -2.27
CA THR A 134 2.39 9.49 -3.58
C THR A 134 2.98 10.29 -4.74
N SER A 135 3.68 11.40 -4.49
CA SER A 135 4.12 12.32 -5.55
C SER A 135 5.08 11.67 -6.56
N LEU A 136 6.09 10.96 -6.06
CA LEU A 136 7.13 10.31 -6.88
C LEU A 136 6.59 9.06 -7.61
N PRO A 137 5.83 8.17 -6.95
CA PRO A 137 5.12 7.08 -7.63
C PRO A 137 4.17 7.58 -8.73
N HIS A 138 3.31 8.55 -8.43
CA HIS A 138 2.35 9.11 -9.40
C HIS A 138 3.06 9.77 -10.57
N ALA A 139 4.18 10.47 -10.35
CA ALA A 139 5.00 11.03 -11.43
C ALA A 139 5.59 9.97 -12.37
N LYS A 140 5.69 8.72 -11.91
CA LYS A 140 6.09 7.55 -12.71
C LYS A 140 4.90 6.72 -13.22
N GLY A 141 3.67 7.20 -13.01
CA GLY A 141 2.44 6.50 -13.37
C GLY A 141 2.14 5.28 -12.50
N LEU A 142 2.79 5.13 -11.35
CA LEU A 142 2.53 4.04 -10.40
C LEU A 142 1.45 4.46 -9.42
N LEU A 143 0.61 3.52 -9.02
CA LEU A 143 -0.37 3.70 -7.96
C LEU A 143 0.23 3.30 -6.62
N VAL A 144 -0.31 3.85 -5.54
CA VAL A 144 0.12 3.57 -4.17
C VAL A 144 -1.01 2.96 -3.37
N GLU A 145 -0.74 1.77 -2.84
CA GLU A 145 -1.52 1.18 -1.76
C GLU A 145 -0.82 1.46 -0.43
N ALA A 146 -1.60 1.75 0.60
CA ALA A 146 -1.11 1.93 1.95
C ALA A 146 -1.88 1.04 2.93
N GLU A 147 -1.21 0.54 3.96
CA GLU A 147 -1.85 -0.15 5.08
C GLU A 147 -1.99 0.80 6.27
N LEU A 148 -3.21 0.93 6.79
CA LEU A 148 -3.48 1.65 8.03
C LEU A 148 -3.84 0.67 9.14
N GLY A 149 -2.89 0.41 10.03
CA GLY A 149 -3.01 -0.62 11.06
C GLY A 149 -1.72 -1.44 11.12
N ARG A 150 -1.79 -2.63 11.71
CA ARG A 150 -0.72 -3.61 11.56
C ARG A 150 -1.28 -5.01 11.68
N LEU A 151 -1.02 -5.84 10.69
CA LEU A 151 -1.39 -7.26 10.74
C LEU A 151 -0.46 -8.03 11.69
N SER A 152 -1.03 -9.00 12.41
CA SER A 152 -0.24 -9.97 13.18
C SER A 152 0.19 -11.14 12.28
N GLY A 153 1.15 -11.93 12.76
CA GLY A 153 1.51 -13.20 12.13
C GLY A 153 2.99 -13.27 11.75
N PHE A 154 3.31 -14.30 10.96
CA PHE A 154 4.66 -14.55 10.50
C PHE A 154 4.73 -14.33 8.99
N GLU A 155 5.61 -13.43 8.59
CA GLU A 155 5.93 -13.17 7.20
C GLU A 155 7.44 -13.02 7.04
N ASP A 156 8.03 -13.84 6.18
CA ASP A 156 9.43 -13.77 5.76
C ASP A 156 10.48 -13.60 6.88
N GLY A 157 10.28 -14.30 8.00
CA GLY A 157 11.21 -14.30 9.13
C GLY A 157 10.91 -13.25 10.19
N LEU A 158 9.93 -12.38 9.98
CA LEU A 158 9.46 -11.41 10.95
C LEU A 158 8.16 -11.90 11.58
N THR A 159 8.12 -11.91 12.91
CA THR A 159 6.90 -12.21 13.68
C THR A 159 6.38 -10.90 14.22
N VAL A 160 5.16 -10.52 13.82
CA VAL A 160 4.42 -9.45 14.48
C VAL A 160 3.55 -10.09 15.55
N GLU A 161 3.88 -9.80 16.81
CA GLU A 161 3.15 -10.30 17.97
C GLU A 161 1.70 -9.78 17.98
N GLU A 162 0.77 -10.57 18.48
CA GLU A 162 -0.67 -10.27 18.49
C GLU A 162 -0.98 -8.97 19.26
N TYR A 163 -0.18 -8.60 20.26
CA TYR A 163 -0.35 -7.34 21.01
C TYR A 163 0.10 -6.10 20.21
N GLU A 164 0.95 -6.27 19.20
CA GLU A 164 1.37 -5.18 18.30
C GLU A 164 0.41 -5.00 17.13
N ALA A 165 -0.46 -5.99 16.89
CA ALA A 165 -1.51 -5.90 15.89
C ALA A 165 -2.48 -4.78 16.24
N ARG A 166 -2.84 -3.97 15.24
CA ARG A 166 -3.79 -2.87 15.41
C ARG A 166 -4.81 -2.92 14.29
N PHE A 167 -6.08 -2.99 14.68
CA PHE A 167 -7.17 -2.81 13.73
C PHE A 167 -7.11 -1.41 13.12
N THR A 168 -7.60 -1.31 11.89
CA THR A 168 -7.78 -0.01 11.24
C THR A 168 -8.83 0.80 12.00
N ASP A 169 -8.48 2.00 12.42
CA ASP A 169 -9.41 2.96 13.01
C ASP A 169 -10.15 3.71 11.89
N VAL A 170 -11.45 3.43 11.73
CA VAL A 170 -12.33 4.08 10.72
C VAL A 170 -12.28 5.61 10.85
N ALA A 171 -12.14 6.15 12.06
CA ALA A 171 -12.10 7.60 12.28
C ALA A 171 -10.83 8.26 11.71
N GLN A 172 -9.78 7.49 11.47
CA GLN A 172 -8.52 7.96 10.89
C GLN A 172 -8.48 7.81 9.37
N VAL A 173 -9.29 6.92 8.79
CA VAL A 173 -9.26 6.56 7.37
C VAL A 173 -9.45 7.77 6.46
N GLU A 174 -10.47 8.61 6.70
CA GLU A 174 -10.76 9.76 5.83
C GLU A 174 -9.58 10.73 5.77
N ARG A 175 -9.10 11.14 6.94
CA ARG A 175 -7.94 12.01 7.08
C ARG A 175 -6.72 11.40 6.43
N PHE A 176 -6.48 10.12 6.67
CA PHE A 176 -5.32 9.42 6.13
C PHE A 176 -5.34 9.42 4.60
N ILE A 177 -6.46 9.08 3.97
CA ILE A 177 -6.58 9.10 2.51
C ILE A 177 -6.43 10.54 1.97
N ASP A 178 -7.04 11.53 2.62
CA ASP A 178 -7.00 12.93 2.15
C ASP A 178 -5.59 13.53 2.26
N GLU A 179 -4.85 13.21 3.32
CA GLU A 179 -3.49 13.73 3.55
C GLU A 179 -2.44 12.99 2.69
N THR A 180 -2.65 11.70 2.41
CA THR A 180 -1.67 10.88 1.68
C THR A 180 -1.93 10.81 0.18
N SER A 181 -3.19 11.00 -0.26
CA SER A 181 -3.62 10.84 -1.65
C SER A 181 -3.37 9.45 -2.25
N ILE A 182 -3.42 8.39 -1.42
CA ILE A 182 -3.28 6.99 -1.85
C ILE A 182 -4.43 6.54 -2.77
N ASP A 183 -4.16 5.52 -3.57
CA ASP A 183 -5.09 4.97 -4.55
C ASP A 183 -5.92 3.81 -3.99
N ALA A 184 -5.33 3.03 -3.07
CA ALA A 184 -5.95 1.92 -2.37
C ALA A 184 -5.51 1.87 -0.89
N LEU A 185 -6.38 1.32 -0.03
CA LEU A 185 -6.13 1.18 1.40
C LEU A 185 -6.30 -0.28 1.82
N ALA A 186 -5.23 -0.88 2.35
CA ALA A 186 -5.28 -2.16 3.04
C ALA A 186 -5.78 -1.95 4.47
N VAL A 187 -6.84 -2.67 4.85
CA VAL A 187 -7.48 -2.57 6.16
C VAL A 187 -7.21 -3.80 7.00
N CYS A 188 -6.86 -3.58 8.26
CA CYS A 188 -6.68 -4.58 9.29
C CYS A 188 -8.00 -4.79 10.02
N ILE A 189 -8.71 -5.87 9.69
CA ILE A 189 -10.01 -6.23 10.29
C ILE A 189 -9.95 -7.54 11.07
N GLY A 190 -8.76 -8.02 11.42
CA GLY A 190 -8.55 -9.33 12.06
C GLY A 190 -7.99 -10.39 11.13
N ASN A 191 -7.60 -10.00 9.93
CA ASN A 191 -6.75 -10.79 9.06
C ASN A 191 -5.33 -10.93 9.66
N VAL A 192 -4.66 -12.02 9.30
CA VAL A 192 -3.34 -12.43 9.82
C VAL A 192 -2.49 -12.95 8.67
N HIS A 193 -1.19 -12.66 8.66
CA HIS A 193 -0.26 -13.30 7.73
C HIS A 193 0.07 -14.73 8.18
N GLY A 194 -0.04 -15.68 7.25
CA GLY A 194 0.25 -17.08 7.51
C GLY A 194 -0.92 -17.82 8.15
N LYS A 195 -0.68 -18.48 9.30
CA LYS A 195 -1.64 -19.41 9.89
C LYS A 195 -2.49 -18.73 10.96
N TYR A 196 -3.80 -18.77 10.77
CA TYR A 196 -4.74 -18.36 11.82
C TYR A 196 -4.60 -19.20 13.10
N PRO A 197 -4.93 -18.63 14.26
CA PRO A 197 -4.99 -19.38 15.51
C PRO A 197 -5.98 -20.55 15.42
N PRO A 198 -5.89 -21.55 16.31
CA PRO A 198 -6.81 -22.70 16.32
C PRO A 198 -8.29 -22.33 16.43
N SER A 199 -8.60 -21.14 16.96
CA SER A 199 -9.96 -20.57 17.01
C SER A 199 -10.53 -20.19 15.64
N GLY A 200 -9.69 -20.17 14.59
CA GLY A 200 -10.05 -19.70 13.26
C GLY A 200 -9.94 -18.17 13.12
N PRO A 201 -10.28 -17.64 11.93
CA PRO A 201 -10.27 -16.21 11.65
C PRO A 201 -11.35 -15.49 12.46
N ASN A 202 -10.99 -14.35 13.05
CA ASN A 202 -11.91 -13.48 13.77
C ASN A 202 -11.99 -12.12 13.08
N LEU A 203 -12.76 -12.07 11.98
CA LEU A 203 -12.89 -10.89 11.13
C LEU A 203 -14.01 -9.96 11.60
N ILE A 204 -13.71 -8.67 11.66
CA ILE A 204 -14.65 -7.61 12.03
C ILE A 204 -15.26 -7.03 10.75
N PHE A 205 -16.41 -7.57 10.35
CA PHE A 205 -17.12 -7.13 9.14
C PHE A 205 -17.94 -5.85 9.30
N GLU A 206 -18.10 -5.35 10.53
CA GLU A 206 -18.77 -4.06 10.79
C GLU A 206 -17.90 -2.85 10.44
N PHE A 207 -16.72 -3.06 9.85
CA PHE A 207 -15.93 -2.00 9.23
C PHE A 207 -16.68 -1.42 8.01
N GLN A 208 -17.57 -0.46 8.27
CA GLN A 208 -18.34 0.24 7.24
C GLN A 208 -17.72 1.61 6.98
N TYR A 209 -16.84 1.67 5.97
CA TYR A 209 -16.35 2.93 5.43
C TYR A 209 -16.91 3.13 4.01
N ASN A 210 -17.86 4.06 3.87
CA ASN A 210 -18.47 4.39 2.58
C ASN A 210 -17.96 5.74 2.07
N ARG A 211 -16.79 5.75 1.43
CA ARG A 211 -16.34 6.93 0.67
C ARG A 211 -17.04 6.96 -0.67
N ARG A 212 -18.08 7.76 -0.82
CA ARG A 212 -18.58 8.14 -2.15
C ARG A 212 -17.53 9.05 -2.79
N ARG A 213 -16.71 8.53 -3.71
CA ARG A 213 -15.89 9.38 -4.59
C ARG A 213 -16.86 10.36 -5.28
N ARG A 214 -16.64 11.66 -5.08
CA ARG A 214 -17.41 12.74 -5.72
C ARG A 214 -17.04 12.86 -7.19
#